data_AF-A0A2H6AUW7-F1
#
_entry.id   AF-A0A2H6AUW7-F1
#
_cell.length_a   1.000
_cell.length_b   1.000
_cell.length_c   1.000
_cell.angle_alpha   90.00
_cell.angle_beta   90.00
_cell.angle_gamma   90.00
#
_symmetry.space_group_name_H-M   'P 1'
#
loop_
_entity.id
_entity.type
_entity.pdbx_description
1 polymer ?
#
loop_
_entity_poly.entity_id
_entity_poly.type
_entity_poly.pdbx_seq_one_letter_code
_entity_poly.pdbx_strand_id
1 'polypeptide(L)'
;MASGRVHELWGSLLATGGGLSLLLLGQGEAAPAFAAGAALSTFLLSPDVDHPGSRPTRRWGPLRWILTPYQLLFPHRSASHAYLTGPLSRMAYAGGLAALLLHLLGANPLEAAKALRAPQGLAFLAGWLLGDWLHLLLDGVSPRRLLR
;
A
#
# COMPACT_ATOMS: atom_id res chain seq x y z
N MET A 1 5.98 0.06 -19.37
CA MET A 1 5.34 0.31 -18.07
C MET A 1 3.96 0.87 -18.33
N ALA A 2 3.00 0.43 -17.53
CA ALA A 2 1.64 0.91 -17.68
C ALA A 2 1.57 2.39 -17.29
N SER A 3 0.54 3.10 -17.75
CA SER A 3 0.35 4.48 -17.31
C SER A 3 -0.24 4.51 -15.90
N GLY A 4 -0.03 5.61 -15.16
CA GLY A 4 -0.65 5.80 -13.86
C GLY A 4 -2.19 5.63 -13.86
N ARG A 5 -2.86 5.91 -14.98
CA ARG A 5 -4.32 5.66 -15.11
C ARG A 5 -4.65 4.17 -15.17
N VAL A 6 -3.81 3.38 -15.83
CA VAL A 6 -3.98 1.92 -15.92
C VAL A 6 -3.77 1.28 -14.56
N HIS A 7 -2.74 1.67 -13.81
CA HIS A 7 -2.53 1.20 -12.44
C HIS A 7 -3.74 1.50 -11.54
N GLU A 8 -4.26 2.71 -11.62
CA GLU A 8 -5.42 3.13 -10.82
C GLU A 8 -6.71 2.39 -11.21
N LEU A 9 -6.94 2.15 -12.50
CA LEU A 9 -8.09 1.36 -12.96
C LEU A 9 -8.03 -0.06 -12.39
N TRP A 10 -6.93 -0.76 -12.60
CA TRP A 10 -6.77 -2.15 -12.17
C TRP A 10 -6.74 -2.27 -10.64
N GLY A 11 -6.11 -1.33 -9.94
CA GLY A 11 -6.14 -1.30 -8.49
C GLY A 11 -7.53 -0.98 -7.92
N SER A 12 -8.33 -0.15 -8.61
CA SER A 12 -9.75 0.08 -8.23
C SER A 12 -10.58 -1.20 -8.36
N LEU A 13 -10.39 -1.92 -9.47
CA LEU A 13 -11.08 -3.20 -9.71
C LEU A 13 -10.65 -4.26 -8.69
N LEU A 14 -9.37 -4.31 -8.32
CA LEU A 14 -8.89 -5.18 -7.26
C LEU A 14 -9.55 -4.84 -5.92
N ALA A 15 -9.52 -3.57 -5.51
CA ALA A 15 -10.05 -3.14 -4.23
C ALA A 15 -11.56 -3.42 -4.11
N THR A 16 -12.33 -3.05 -5.14
CA THR A 16 -13.80 -3.22 -5.15
C THR A 16 -14.21 -4.67 -5.39
N GLY A 17 -13.63 -5.35 -6.39
CA GLY A 17 -13.96 -6.73 -6.76
C GLY A 17 -13.53 -7.74 -5.70
N GLY A 18 -12.33 -7.57 -5.13
CA GLY A 18 -11.85 -8.42 -4.03
C GLY A 18 -12.64 -8.20 -2.74
N GLY A 19 -12.96 -6.95 -2.41
CA GLY A 19 -13.85 -6.63 -1.28
C GLY A 19 -15.24 -7.22 -1.44
N LEU A 20 -15.85 -7.09 -2.62
CA LEU A 20 -17.16 -7.69 -2.92
C LEU A 20 -17.12 -9.21 -2.83
N SER A 21 -16.05 -9.84 -3.32
CA SER A 21 -15.87 -11.30 -3.24
C SER A 21 -15.83 -11.78 -1.79
N LEU A 22 -15.12 -11.07 -0.90
CA LEU A 22 -15.11 -11.38 0.53
C LEU A 22 -16.49 -11.22 1.17
N LEU A 23 -17.26 -10.18 0.80
CA LEU A 23 -18.64 -10.02 1.25
C LEU A 23 -19.53 -11.21 0.84
N LEU A 24 -19.47 -11.61 -0.42
CA LEU A 24 -20.28 -12.71 -0.96
C LEU A 24 -19.91 -14.08 -0.36
N LEU A 25 -18.67 -14.24 0.08
CA LEU A 25 -18.18 -15.45 0.76
C LEU A 25 -18.45 -15.46 2.27
N GLY A 26 -19.23 -14.51 2.79
CA GLY A 26 -19.54 -14.40 4.22
C GLY A 26 -18.40 -13.85 5.08
N GLN A 27 -17.32 -13.34 4.47
CA GLN A 27 -16.16 -12.74 5.13
C GLN A 27 -16.32 -11.22 5.25
N GLY A 28 -17.53 -10.76 5.58
CA GLY A 28 -17.87 -9.33 5.54
C GLY A 28 -17.05 -8.45 6.48
N GLU A 29 -16.57 -8.99 7.61
CA GLU A 29 -15.67 -8.27 8.52
C GLU A 29 -14.28 -8.00 7.91
N ALA A 30 -13.84 -8.83 6.96
CA ALA A 30 -12.52 -8.76 6.32
C ALA A 30 -12.54 -7.90 5.04
N ALA A 31 -13.69 -7.83 4.36
CA ALA A 31 -13.87 -7.08 3.12
C ALA A 31 -13.42 -5.60 3.18
N PRO A 32 -13.80 -4.78 4.18
CA PRO A 32 -13.37 -3.38 4.23
C PRO A 32 -11.85 -3.27 4.45
N ALA A 33 -11.27 -4.16 5.26
CA ALA A 33 -9.84 -4.17 5.53
C ALA A 33 -9.05 -4.50 4.25
N PHE A 34 -9.50 -5.50 3.48
CA PHE A 34 -8.92 -5.81 2.17
C PHE A 34 -8.99 -4.63 1.20
N ALA A 35 -10.18 -4.05 1.03
CA ALA A 35 -10.39 -2.92 0.13
C ALA A 35 -9.50 -1.72 0.51
N ALA A 36 -9.35 -1.46 1.81
CA ALA A 36 -8.47 -0.41 2.33
C ALA A 36 -6.99 -0.70 2.00
N GLY A 37 -6.50 -1.92 2.23
CA GLY A 37 -5.12 -2.30 1.89
C GLY A 37 -4.83 -2.16 0.40
N ALA A 38 -5.74 -2.65 -0.45
CA ALA A 38 -5.63 -2.53 -1.90
C ALA A 38 -5.68 -1.07 -2.39
N ALA A 39 -6.56 -0.25 -1.83
CA ALA A 39 -6.65 1.16 -2.18
C ALA A 39 -5.41 1.95 -1.73
N LEU A 40 -4.92 1.74 -0.51
CA LEU A 40 -3.75 2.45 0.01
C LEU A 40 -2.49 2.15 -0.81
N SER A 41 -2.23 0.87 -1.08
CA SER A 41 -1.12 0.42 -1.94
C SER A 41 -1.28 0.87 -3.40
N THR A 42 -2.50 1.06 -3.91
CA THR A 42 -2.70 1.55 -5.29
C THR A 42 -2.53 3.07 -5.41
N PHE A 43 -3.14 3.83 -4.50
CA PHE A 43 -3.33 5.26 -4.71
C PHE A 43 -2.35 6.14 -3.96
N LEU A 44 -2.03 5.81 -2.71
CA LEU A 44 -1.21 6.68 -1.86
C LEU A 44 0.23 6.19 -1.75
N LEU A 45 0.42 4.88 -1.74
CA LEU A 45 1.70 4.21 -1.47
C LEU A 45 1.98 3.13 -2.51
N SER A 46 1.73 3.45 -3.78
CA SER A 46 2.12 2.56 -4.87
C SER A 46 3.64 2.54 -5.04
N PRO A 47 4.19 1.57 -5.79
CA PRO A 47 5.62 1.51 -6.06
C PRO A 47 6.21 2.85 -6.56
N ASP A 48 5.44 3.62 -7.33
CA ASP A 48 5.86 4.93 -7.86
C ASP A 48 5.91 6.06 -6.81
N VAL A 49 5.52 5.82 -5.55
CA VAL A 49 5.61 6.83 -4.48
C VAL A 49 7.07 7.23 -4.17
N ASP A 50 8.02 6.40 -4.60
CA ASP A 50 9.45 6.68 -4.57
C ASP A 50 9.87 7.79 -5.57
N HIS A 51 8.99 8.16 -6.52
CA HIS A 51 9.20 9.27 -7.43
C HIS A 51 8.42 10.53 -6.99
N PRO A 52 9.09 11.68 -6.75
CA PRO A 52 8.43 12.91 -6.30
C PRO A 52 7.34 13.43 -7.26
N GLY A 53 7.52 13.19 -8.56
CA GLY A 53 6.62 13.62 -9.63
C GLY A 53 5.50 12.62 -9.95
N SER A 54 5.29 11.57 -9.15
CA SER A 54 4.29 10.54 -9.46
C SER A 54 2.87 10.95 -9.04
N ARG A 55 1.86 10.27 -9.59
CA ARG A 55 0.45 10.47 -9.19
C ARG A 55 0.23 10.13 -7.70
N PRO A 56 0.76 9.01 -7.16
CA PRO A 56 0.70 8.72 -5.73
C PRO A 56 1.28 9.84 -4.87
N THR A 57 2.50 10.31 -5.17
CA THR A 57 3.13 11.38 -4.39
C THR A 57 2.31 12.66 -4.41
N ARG A 58 1.75 13.04 -5.56
CA ARG A 58 0.91 14.24 -5.67
C ARG A 58 -0.38 14.17 -4.85
N ARG A 59 -0.94 12.98 -4.58
CA ARG A 59 -2.16 12.82 -3.77
C ARG A 59 -1.99 13.20 -2.31
N TRP A 60 -0.76 13.15 -1.80
CA TRP A 60 -0.45 13.66 -0.46
C TRP A 60 -0.56 15.19 -0.38
N GLY A 61 -0.65 15.89 -1.51
CA GLY A 61 -0.85 17.33 -1.55
C GLY A 61 0.28 18.07 -0.84
N PRO A 62 -0.01 18.94 0.15
CA PRO A 62 1.00 19.57 0.98
C PRO A 62 1.81 18.57 1.82
N LEU A 63 1.22 17.45 2.25
CA LEU A 63 1.88 16.47 3.11
C LEU A 63 2.93 15.63 2.38
N ARG A 64 3.11 15.79 1.06
CA ARG A 64 4.10 15.01 0.30
C ARG A 64 5.54 15.13 0.82
N TRP A 65 5.87 16.19 1.56
CA TRP A 65 7.19 16.34 2.18
C TRP A 65 7.50 15.23 3.18
N ILE A 66 6.47 14.63 3.79
CA ILE A 66 6.67 13.48 4.69
C ILE A 66 7.13 12.25 3.91
N LEU A 67 7.03 12.21 2.58
CA LEU A 67 7.52 11.11 1.76
C LEU A 67 9.00 11.29 1.38
N THR A 68 9.56 12.49 1.54
CA THR A 68 10.94 12.80 1.16
C THR A 68 11.95 11.84 1.81
N PRO A 69 11.88 11.52 3.12
CA PRO A 69 12.81 10.55 3.72
C PRO A 69 12.74 9.19 3.03
N TYR A 70 11.54 8.70 2.71
CA TYR A 70 11.38 7.44 1.96
C TYR A 70 12.00 7.53 0.56
N GLN A 71 11.73 8.60 -0.18
CA GLN A 71 12.24 8.82 -1.54
C GLN A 71 13.77 8.96 -1.59
N LEU A 72 14.39 9.46 -0.51
CA LEU A 72 15.85 9.50 -0.38
C LEU A 72 16.45 8.13 -0.09
N LEU A 73 15.80 7.31 0.74
CA LEU A 73 16.26 5.97 1.10
C LEU A 73 16.04 4.95 -0.02
N PHE A 74 14.98 5.11 -0.81
CA PHE A 74 14.61 4.21 -1.89
C PHE A 74 14.51 4.99 -3.20
N PRO A 75 15.61 5.09 -3.97
CA PRO A 75 15.58 5.69 -5.30
C PRO A 75 14.58 4.97 -6.21
N HIS A 76 13.99 5.72 -7.15
CA HIS A 76 13.00 5.17 -8.08
C HIS A 76 13.52 3.92 -8.80
N ARG A 77 12.74 2.82 -8.75
CA ARG A 77 13.06 1.50 -9.33
C ARG A 77 14.22 0.74 -8.70
N SER A 78 14.54 1.06 -7.44
CA SER A 78 15.48 0.27 -6.62
C SER A 78 14.72 -0.82 -5.84
N ALA A 79 15.14 -1.11 -4.60
CA ALA A 79 14.50 -2.11 -3.74
C ALA A 79 13.02 -1.83 -3.43
N SER A 80 12.55 -0.58 -3.60
CA SER A 80 11.12 -0.22 -3.55
C SER A 80 10.29 -0.88 -4.67
N HIS A 81 10.92 -1.28 -5.78
CA HIS A 81 10.25 -1.80 -6.98
C HIS A 81 10.48 -3.31 -7.16
N ALA A 82 10.48 -4.02 -6.03
CA ALA A 82 10.63 -5.47 -5.93
C ALA A 82 9.45 -6.07 -5.16
N TYR A 83 9.13 -7.35 -5.43
CA TYR A 83 7.89 -7.99 -4.97
C TYR A 83 7.82 -8.18 -3.45
N LEU A 84 8.95 -8.17 -2.74
CA LEU A 84 8.96 -8.32 -1.29
C LEU A 84 9.44 -7.04 -0.59
N THR A 85 10.63 -6.54 -0.91
CA THR A 85 11.17 -5.34 -0.24
C THR A 85 10.34 -4.09 -0.51
N GLY A 86 9.71 -3.99 -1.67
CA GLY A 86 8.82 -2.87 -2.02
C GLY A 86 7.65 -2.73 -1.05
N PRO A 87 6.70 -3.67 -1.04
CA PRO A 87 5.55 -3.59 -0.15
C PRO A 87 5.94 -3.48 1.33
N LEU A 88 6.93 -4.24 1.78
CA LEU A 88 7.33 -4.23 3.18
C LEU A 88 7.95 -2.89 3.61
N SER A 89 8.78 -2.27 2.78
CA SER A 89 9.37 -0.96 3.09
C SER A 89 8.32 0.13 3.18
N ARG A 90 7.34 0.16 2.26
CA ARG A 90 6.24 1.12 2.28
C ARG A 90 5.29 0.88 3.45
N MET A 91 4.99 -0.37 3.77
CA MET A 91 4.19 -0.74 4.93
C MET A 91 4.86 -0.29 6.23
N ALA A 92 6.17 -0.57 6.38
CA ALA A 92 6.93 -0.14 7.55
C ALA A 92 6.96 1.39 7.68
N TYR A 93 7.15 2.10 6.56
CA TYR A 93 7.15 3.56 6.53
C TYR A 93 5.80 4.15 6.94
N ALA A 94 4.71 3.66 6.33
CA ALA A 94 3.36 4.12 6.61
C ALA A 94 2.92 3.76 8.03
N GLY A 95 3.26 2.56 8.50
CA GLY A 95 3.02 2.12 9.87
C GLY A 95 3.75 3.01 10.88
N GLY A 96 5.00 3.39 10.61
CA GLY A 96 5.74 4.35 11.42
C GLY A 96 5.09 5.73 11.47
N LEU A 97 4.66 6.26 10.33
CA LEU A 97 3.93 7.53 10.26
C LEU A 97 2.59 7.48 11.01
N ALA A 98 1.83 6.39 10.85
CA ALA A 98 0.57 6.19 11.55
C ALA A 98 0.79 6.07 13.07
N ALA A 99 1.82 5.34 13.50
CA ALA A 99 2.16 5.21 14.91
C ALA A 99 2.56 6.55 15.53
N LEU A 100 3.37 7.35 14.82
CA LEU A 100 3.73 8.69 15.23
C LEU A 100 2.50 9.59 15.35
N LEU A 101 1.62 9.57 14.36
CA LEU A 101 0.38 10.36 14.38
C LEU A 101 -0.51 9.99 15.58
N LEU A 102 -0.73 8.69 15.81
CA LEU A 102 -1.50 8.21 16.96
C LEU A 102 -0.89 8.67 18.28
N HIS A 103 0.43 8.57 18.42
CA HIS A 103 1.14 9.02 19.60
C HIS A 103 0.96 10.52 19.84
N LEU A 104 1.10 11.35 18.80
CA LEU A 104 0.88 12.80 18.88
C LEU A 104 -0.56 13.18 19.23
N LEU A 105 -1.53 12.32 18.91
CA LEU A 105 -2.94 12.47 19.27
C LEU A 105 -3.28 11.90 20.68
N GLY A 106 -2.27 11.44 21.44
CA GLY A 106 -2.45 10.90 22.79
C GLY A 106 -2.91 9.43 22.83
N ALA A 107 -2.91 8.73 21.70
CA ALA A 107 -3.24 7.31 21.63
C ALA A 107 -1.97 6.43 21.69
N ASN A 108 -2.10 5.23 22.25
CA ASN A 108 -1.02 4.23 22.19
C ASN A 108 -1.12 3.42 20.88
N PRO A 109 -0.15 3.54 19.96
CA PRO A 109 -0.21 2.85 18.68
C PRO A 109 -0.17 1.32 18.81
N LEU A 110 0.47 0.78 19.85
CA LEU A 110 0.50 -0.65 20.10
C LEU A 110 -0.88 -1.17 20.52
N GLU A 111 -1.60 -0.42 21.35
CA GLU A 111 -2.97 -0.79 21.73
C GLU A 111 -3.93 -0.67 20.54
N ALA A 112 -3.78 0.36 19.71
CA ALA A 112 -4.53 0.48 18.46
C ALA A 112 -4.26 -0.70 17.50
N ALA A 113 -3.00 -1.15 17.41
CA ALA A 113 -2.64 -2.31 16.60
C ALA A 113 -3.24 -3.62 17.16
N LYS A 114 -3.26 -3.81 18.48
CA LYS A 114 -3.89 -4.98 19.13
C LYS A 114 -5.41 -5.03 18.92
N ALA A 115 -6.05 -3.89 18.69
CA ALA A 115 -7.49 -3.85 18.38
C ALA A 115 -7.81 -4.44 16.99
N LEU A 116 -6.81 -4.60 16.11
CA LEU A 116 -6.98 -5.29 14.83
C LEU A 116 -7.13 -6.79 15.07
N ARG A 117 -8.35 -7.29 14.81
CA ARG A 117 -8.63 -8.72 14.77
C ARG A 117 -7.87 -9.38 13.62
N ALA A 118 -7.46 -10.65 13.81
CA ALA A 118 -6.59 -11.35 12.86
C ALA A 118 -7.16 -11.43 11.41
N PRO A 119 -8.46 -11.70 11.18
CA PRO A 119 -9.02 -11.70 9.82
C PRO A 119 -8.86 -10.37 9.09
N GLN A 120 -9.04 -9.26 9.80
CA GLN A 120 -8.92 -7.89 9.28
C GLN A 120 -7.46 -7.58 8.94
N GLY A 121 -6.54 -7.91 9.85
CA GLY A 121 -5.11 -7.71 9.61
C GLY A 121 -4.60 -8.50 8.40
N LEU A 122 -4.98 -9.78 8.29
CA LEU A 122 -4.62 -10.63 7.16
C LEU A 122 -5.24 -10.14 5.85
N ALA A 123 -6.51 -9.74 5.88
CA ALA A 123 -7.21 -9.22 4.70
C ALA A 123 -6.60 -7.90 4.21
N PHE A 124 -6.28 -6.99 5.14
CA PHE A 124 -5.56 -5.75 4.83
C PHE A 124 -4.21 -6.02 4.18
N LEU A 125 -3.42 -6.92 4.78
CA LEU A 125 -2.12 -7.31 4.23
C LEU A 125 -2.26 -7.93 2.84
N ALA A 126 -3.26 -8.79 2.63
CA ALA A 126 -3.52 -9.38 1.31
C ALA A 126 -3.89 -8.32 0.27
N GLY A 127 -4.79 -7.39 0.60
CA GLY A 127 -5.16 -6.29 -0.29
C GLY A 127 -3.96 -5.42 -0.64
N TRP A 128 -3.13 -5.08 0.35
CA TRP A 128 -1.89 -4.33 0.18
C TRP A 128 -0.92 -5.03 -0.78
N LEU A 129 -0.59 -6.30 -0.51
CA LEU A 129 0.37 -7.06 -1.30
C LEU A 129 -0.11 -7.24 -2.74
N LEU A 130 -1.40 -7.57 -2.93
CA LEU A 130 -1.97 -7.74 -4.26
C LEU A 130 -1.99 -6.44 -5.04
N GLY A 131 -2.27 -5.30 -4.41
CA GLY A 131 -2.21 -3.98 -5.05
C GLY A 131 -0.79 -3.65 -5.55
N ASP A 132 0.21 -3.85 -4.69
CA ASP A 132 1.62 -3.66 -5.05
C ASP A 132 2.08 -4.62 -6.15
N TRP A 133 1.75 -5.90 -6.05
CA TRP A 133 2.13 -6.89 -7.07
C TRP A 133 1.44 -6.64 -8.41
N LEU A 134 0.17 -6.24 -8.39
CA LEU A 134 -0.54 -5.86 -9.61
C LEU A 134 0.14 -4.68 -10.30
N HIS A 135 0.60 -3.68 -9.55
CA HIS A 135 1.39 -2.58 -10.11
C HIS A 135 2.66 -3.09 -10.79
N LEU A 136 3.45 -3.92 -10.09
CA LEU A 136 4.69 -4.48 -10.63
C LEU A 136 4.48 -5.36 -11.86
N LEU A 137 3.41 -6.17 -11.88
CA LEU A 137 3.02 -7.00 -13.02
C LEU A 137 2.69 -6.13 -14.24
N LEU A 138 1.90 -5.08 -14.06
CA LEU A 138 1.53 -4.13 -15.11
C LEU A 138 2.75 -3.38 -15.67
N ASP A 139 3.80 -3.24 -14.87
CA ASP A 139 5.08 -2.68 -15.27
C ASP A 139 6.01 -3.66 -16.00
N GLY A 140 5.66 -4.95 -16.02
CA GLY A 140 6.50 -6.01 -16.57
C GLY A 140 7.67 -6.39 -15.67
N VAL A 141 7.62 -6.05 -14.38
CA VAL A 141 8.65 -6.44 -13.41
C VAL A 141 8.51 -7.92 -13.11
N SER A 142 9.60 -8.68 -13.29
CA SER A 142 9.62 -10.12 -13.01
C SER A 142 9.40 -10.39 -11.51
N PRO A 143 8.52 -11.34 -11.14
CA PRO A 143 8.39 -11.82 -9.75
C PRO A 143 9.68 -12.36 -9.13
N ARG A 144 10.67 -12.72 -9.96
CA ARG A 144 12.01 -13.12 -9.49
C ARG A 144 12.78 -11.97 -8.84
N ARG A 145 12.37 -10.72 -9.09
CA ARG A 145 12.91 -9.52 -8.45
C ARG A 145 12.34 -9.37 -7.04
N LEU A 146 12.88 -10.14 -6.10
CA LEU A 146 12.41 -10.16 -4.71
C LEU A 146 13.04 -9.05 -3.85
N LEU A 147 14.34 -8.77 -4.04
CA LEU A 147 15.14 -7.96 -3.10
C LEU A 147 15.94 -6.80 -3.72
N ARG A 148 16.13 -6.72 -5.05
CA ARG A 148 16.94 -5.68 -5.73
C ARG A 148 16.46 -5.37 -7.13
#